data_AF-A0AAD0JR02-F1
#
_entry.id   AF-A0AAD0JR02-F1
#
_cell.length_a   1.000
_cell.length_b   1.000
_cell.length_c   1.000
_cell.angle_alpha   90.00
_cell.angle_beta   90.00
_cell.angle_gamma   90.00
#
_symmetry.space_group_name_H-M   'P 1'
#
loop_
_entity.id
_entity.type
_entity.pdbx_description
1 polymer ?
#
loop_
_entity_poly.entity_id
_entity_poly.type
_entity_poly.pdbx_seq_one_letter_code
_entity_poly.pdbx_strand_id
1 'polypeptide(L)'
;MRVMGVDPGLTRCGLALIETAPGRAVTALDVDVVRTTADEPLERRLRAVHAVADEWMAVHHPDVVAIERVFAQNQVSTAMGTAQAAGVVALAAAYRDIPVAFHTPSEVKAAITGSGRADKKQMTLMITRILGLQKPPSPADAADALALAVCHSWRAPMQGRVSALDAQVSRSRAGFEAKVAAARATAAADHDRGRATTVDQERARAAARGMARTKGVRW
;
A
#
# COMPACT_ATOMS: atom_id res chain seq x y z
N MET A 1 -13.20 11.00 -2.32
CA MET A 1 -12.61 9.86 -3.05
C MET A 1 -13.70 8.86 -3.32
N ARG A 2 -13.79 8.36 -4.55
CA ARG A 2 -14.72 7.32 -4.98
C ARG A 2 -14.01 5.98 -5.03
N VAL A 3 -14.58 4.99 -4.34
CA VAL A 3 -14.03 3.64 -4.29
C VAL A 3 -15.04 2.68 -4.88
N MET A 4 -14.63 1.95 -5.90
CA MET A 4 -15.41 0.85 -6.45
C MET A 4 -14.98 -0.44 -5.74
N GLY A 5 -15.86 -1.04 -4.95
CA GLY A 5 -15.66 -2.35 -4.33
C GLY A 5 -16.16 -3.47 -5.23
N VAL A 6 -15.39 -4.56 -5.31
CA VAL A 6 -15.70 -5.71 -6.16
C VAL A 6 -15.53 -7.00 -5.39
N ASP A 7 -16.64 -7.71 -5.19
CA ASP A 7 -16.67 -9.10 -4.72
C ASP A 7 -16.74 -10.03 -5.95
N PRO A 8 -15.61 -10.56 -6.43
CA PRO A 8 -15.52 -11.24 -7.72
C PRO A 8 -16.16 -12.62 -7.66
N GLY A 9 -16.79 -13.02 -8.77
CA GLY A 9 -17.29 -14.38 -8.92
C GLY A 9 -17.86 -14.60 -10.31
N LEU A 10 -17.75 -15.82 -10.84
CA LEU A 10 -18.29 -16.11 -12.16
C LEU A 10 -19.82 -16.06 -12.15
N THR A 11 -20.48 -16.73 -11.19
CA THR A 11 -21.95 -16.76 -11.13
C THR A 11 -22.54 -15.44 -10.65
N ARG A 12 -21.88 -14.80 -9.69
CA ARG A 12 -22.28 -13.52 -9.08
C ARG A 12 -21.02 -12.71 -8.85
N CYS A 13 -20.93 -11.53 -9.44
CA CYS A 13 -19.88 -10.55 -9.17
C CYS A 13 -20.54 -9.29 -8.62
N GLY A 14 -20.34 -9.02 -7.33
CA GLY A 14 -20.89 -7.84 -6.66
C GLY A 14 -20.05 -6.61 -6.96
N LEU A 15 -20.71 -5.51 -7.32
CA LEU A 15 -20.13 -4.20 -7.56
C LEU A 15 -20.77 -3.18 -6.61
N ALA A 16 -19.96 -2.28 -6.06
CA ALA A 16 -20.47 -1.20 -5.23
C ALA A 16 -19.61 0.05 -5.40
N LEU A 17 -20.24 1.21 -5.39
CA LEU A 17 -19.56 2.50 -5.39
C LEU A 17 -19.86 3.22 -4.08
N ILE A 18 -18.81 3.67 -3.41
CA ILE A 18 -18.94 4.60 -2.29
C ILE A 18 -18.19 5.90 -2.57
N GLU A 19 -18.59 6.96 -1.90
CA GLU A 19 -17.84 8.20 -1.81
C GLU A 19 -17.46 8.47 -0.36
N THR A 20 -16.22 8.92 -0.16
CA THR A 20 -15.67 9.20 1.16
C THR A 20 -15.44 10.69 1.35
N ALA A 21 -15.91 11.20 2.48
CA ALA A 21 -15.60 12.53 2.97
C ALA A 21 -14.41 12.48 3.95
N PRO A 22 -13.84 13.62 4.39
CA PRO A 22 -12.81 13.64 5.42
C PRO A 22 -13.20 12.84 6.67
N GLY A 23 -12.24 12.12 7.25
CA GLY A 23 -12.50 11.23 8.39
C GLY A 23 -12.92 9.82 7.96
N ARG A 24 -13.94 9.25 8.62
CA ARG A 24 -14.47 7.90 8.32
C ARG A 24 -15.86 7.91 7.68
N ALA A 25 -16.38 9.09 7.36
CA ALA A 25 -17.69 9.23 6.75
C ALA A 25 -17.69 8.67 5.32
N VAL A 26 -18.66 7.80 5.05
CA VAL A 26 -18.81 7.07 3.78
C VAL A 26 -20.28 7.08 3.36
N THR A 27 -20.52 7.27 2.07
CA THR A 27 -21.86 7.25 1.48
C THR A 27 -21.88 6.23 0.35
N ALA A 28 -22.85 5.33 0.36
CA ALA A 28 -23.09 4.44 -0.77
C ALA A 28 -23.75 5.22 -1.90
N LEU A 29 -23.19 5.11 -3.11
CA LEU A 29 -23.70 5.79 -4.29
C LEU A 29 -24.46 4.82 -5.19
N ASP A 30 -23.93 3.62 -5.40
CA ASP A 30 -24.55 2.63 -6.28
C ASP A 30 -24.13 1.20 -5.90
N VAL A 31 -24.94 0.21 -6.27
CA VAL A 31 -24.66 -1.22 -6.13
C VAL A 31 -25.25 -2.01 -7.29
N ASP A 32 -24.53 -3.00 -7.79
CA ASP A 32 -25.03 -3.94 -8.78
C ASP A 32 -24.42 -5.33 -8.59
N VAL A 33 -25.01 -6.34 -9.23
CA VAL A 33 -24.51 -7.71 -9.23
C VAL A 33 -24.58 -8.25 -10.65
N VAL A 34 -23.42 -8.46 -11.26
CA VAL A 34 -23.31 -9.20 -12.52
C VAL A 34 -23.68 -10.65 -12.28
N ARG A 35 -24.60 -11.18 -13.08
CA ARG A 35 -25.06 -12.57 -12.99
C ARG A 35 -24.76 -13.29 -14.29
N THR A 36 -24.12 -14.45 -14.18
CA THR A 36 -23.94 -15.37 -15.32
C THR A 36 -24.38 -16.76 -14.90
N THR A 37 -24.82 -17.56 -15.86
CA THR A 37 -25.28 -18.92 -15.60
C THR A 37 -24.11 -19.92 -15.72
N ALA A 38 -24.20 -21.04 -15.02
CA ALA A 38 -23.08 -22.00 -14.96
C ALA A 38 -22.96 -22.87 -16.23
N ASP A 39 -24.00 -22.91 -17.06
CA ASP A 39 -24.07 -23.60 -18.36
C ASP A 39 -23.41 -22.80 -19.49
N GLU A 40 -23.16 -21.51 -19.30
CA GLU A 40 -22.42 -20.71 -20.27
C GLU A 40 -20.92 -21.08 -20.30
N PRO A 41 -20.29 -21.12 -21.49
CA PRO A 41 -18.85 -21.22 -21.61
C PRO A 41 -18.11 -20.13 -20.82
N LEU A 42 -16.98 -20.51 -20.20
CA LEU A 42 -16.20 -19.64 -19.30
C LEU A 42 -15.89 -18.27 -19.92
N GLU A 43 -15.47 -18.24 -21.18
CA GLU A 43 -15.12 -17.03 -21.90
C GLU A 43 -16.29 -16.06 -22.05
N ARG A 44 -17.53 -16.57 -22.17
CA ARG A 44 -18.73 -15.72 -22.23
C ARG A 44 -19.03 -15.12 -20.87
N ARG A 45 -18.88 -15.92 -19.81
CA ARG A 45 -19.08 -15.48 -18.43
C ARG A 45 -18.06 -14.40 -18.04
N LEU A 46 -16.79 -14.61 -18.38
CA LEU A 46 -15.73 -13.62 -18.18
C LEU A 46 -15.96 -12.35 -19.01
N ARG A 47 -16.41 -12.47 -20.26
CA ARG A 47 -16.79 -11.33 -21.09
C ARG A 47 -17.92 -10.52 -20.47
N ALA A 48 -18.93 -11.16 -19.88
CA ALA A 48 -20.03 -10.48 -19.21
C ALA A 48 -19.54 -9.69 -17.98
N VAL A 49 -18.69 -10.31 -17.14
CA VAL A 49 -18.06 -9.62 -15.99
C VAL A 49 -17.23 -8.42 -16.46
N HIS A 50 -16.41 -8.59 -17.50
CA HIS A 50 -15.64 -7.50 -18.10
C HIS A 50 -16.54 -6.35 -18.56
N ALA A 51 -17.57 -6.65 -19.36
CA ALA A 51 -18.41 -5.63 -19.97
C ALA A 51 -19.10 -4.75 -18.93
N VAL A 52 -19.65 -5.35 -17.87
CA VAL A 52 -20.33 -4.58 -16.82
C VAL A 52 -19.32 -3.82 -15.95
N ALA A 53 -18.17 -4.42 -15.60
CA ALA A 53 -17.15 -3.71 -14.82
C ALA A 53 -16.58 -2.51 -15.59
N ASP A 54 -16.35 -2.68 -16.89
CA ASP A 54 -15.90 -1.62 -17.79
C ASP A 54 -16.98 -0.52 -17.91
N GLU A 55 -18.25 -0.86 -18.10
CA GLU A 55 -19.33 0.13 -18.10
C GLU A 55 -19.41 0.90 -16.77
N TRP A 56 -19.35 0.20 -15.64
CA TRP A 56 -19.33 0.80 -14.31
C TRP A 56 -18.20 1.81 -14.13
N MET A 57 -16.98 1.45 -14.53
CA MET A 57 -15.83 2.36 -14.48
C MET A 57 -15.99 3.55 -15.43
N ALA A 58 -16.68 3.36 -16.56
CA ALA A 58 -17.00 4.43 -17.51
C ALA A 58 -17.98 5.46 -16.93
N VAL A 59 -19.01 4.98 -16.24
CA VAL A 59 -20.11 5.81 -15.73
C VAL A 59 -19.72 6.51 -14.43
N HIS A 60 -19.06 5.78 -13.53
CA HIS A 60 -18.86 6.25 -12.16
C HIS A 60 -17.52 6.96 -11.91
N HIS A 61 -16.52 6.73 -12.78
CA HIS A 61 -15.16 7.26 -12.65
C HIS A 61 -14.58 7.06 -11.24
N PRO A 62 -14.41 5.82 -10.77
CA PRO A 62 -13.83 5.58 -9.45
C PRO A 62 -12.35 5.99 -9.42
N ASP A 63 -11.89 6.49 -8.28
CA ASP A 63 -10.47 6.82 -8.07
C ASP A 63 -9.62 5.55 -7.86
N VAL A 64 -10.26 4.45 -7.45
CA VAL A 64 -9.61 3.18 -7.12
C VAL A 64 -10.62 2.03 -7.14
N VAL A 65 -10.18 0.86 -7.56
CA VAL A 65 -10.94 -0.40 -7.50
C VAL A 65 -10.39 -1.29 -6.37
N ALA A 66 -11.24 -1.63 -5.41
CA ALA A 66 -10.94 -2.51 -4.30
C ALA A 66 -11.53 -3.91 -4.55
N ILE A 67 -10.69 -4.91 -4.78
CA ILE A 67 -11.11 -6.27 -5.16
C ILE A 67 -10.84 -7.23 -4.00
N GLU A 68 -11.74 -8.18 -3.75
CA GLU A 68 -11.45 -9.26 -2.80
C GLU A 68 -10.32 -10.17 -3.30
N ARG A 69 -9.36 -10.48 -2.42
CA ARG A 69 -8.30 -11.44 -2.69
C ARG A 69 -8.80 -12.86 -2.48
N VAL A 70 -8.66 -13.68 -3.52
CA VAL A 70 -9.04 -15.09 -3.51
C VAL A 70 -7.97 -15.96 -2.85
N PHE A 71 -8.38 -16.90 -1.98
CA PHE A 71 -7.52 -17.90 -1.37
C PHE A 71 -8.01 -19.32 -1.71
N ALA A 72 -7.09 -20.19 -2.11
CA ALA A 72 -7.42 -21.55 -2.59
C ALA A 72 -7.50 -22.62 -1.48
N GLN A 73 -7.42 -22.27 -0.19
CA GLN A 73 -7.07 -23.23 0.87
C GLN A 73 -7.97 -24.49 0.92
N ASN A 74 -9.30 -24.38 0.72
CA ASN A 74 -10.23 -25.52 0.85
C ASN A 74 -11.26 -25.68 -0.28
N GLN A 75 -11.28 -24.80 -1.30
CA GLN A 75 -12.28 -24.81 -2.39
C GLN A 75 -11.63 -24.48 -3.74
N VAL A 76 -10.69 -25.33 -4.15
CA VAL A 76 -9.85 -25.10 -5.35
C VAL A 76 -10.67 -24.91 -6.63
N SER A 77 -11.79 -25.64 -6.77
CA SER A 77 -12.64 -25.61 -7.97
C SER A 77 -13.35 -24.27 -8.19
N THR A 78 -13.80 -23.60 -7.12
CA THR A 78 -14.45 -22.28 -7.21
C THR A 78 -13.44 -21.15 -7.16
N ALA A 79 -12.35 -21.32 -6.41
CA ALA A 79 -11.29 -20.32 -6.28
C ALA A 79 -10.69 -19.92 -7.64
N MET A 80 -10.52 -20.87 -8.57
CA MET A 80 -10.00 -20.55 -9.90
C MET A 80 -10.91 -19.60 -10.68
N GLY A 81 -12.22 -19.87 -10.70
CA GLY A 81 -13.19 -19.03 -11.40
C GLY A 81 -13.30 -17.62 -10.79
N THR A 82 -13.33 -17.54 -9.47
CA THR A 82 -13.29 -16.27 -8.73
C THR A 82 -12.01 -15.48 -9.04
N ALA A 83 -10.85 -16.14 -9.07
CA ALA A 83 -9.58 -15.50 -9.41
C ALA A 83 -9.53 -14.99 -10.86
N GLN A 84 -10.11 -15.75 -11.81
CA GLN A 84 -10.24 -15.31 -13.20
C GLN A 84 -11.14 -14.07 -13.31
N ALA A 85 -12.29 -14.06 -12.62
CA ALA A 85 -13.17 -12.88 -12.58
C ALA A 85 -12.47 -11.66 -11.97
N ALA A 86 -11.75 -11.84 -10.86
CA ALA A 86 -10.95 -10.79 -10.24
C ALA A 86 -9.88 -10.23 -11.20
N GLY A 87 -9.19 -11.11 -11.93
CA GLY A 87 -8.18 -10.73 -12.92
C GLY A 87 -8.75 -9.93 -14.08
N VAL A 88 -9.94 -10.31 -14.57
CA VAL A 88 -10.65 -9.58 -15.64
C VAL A 88 -11.03 -8.17 -15.20
N VAL A 89 -11.56 -8.00 -13.98
CA VAL A 89 -11.90 -6.69 -13.44
C VAL A 89 -10.65 -5.84 -13.23
N ALA A 90 -9.58 -6.42 -12.68
CA ALA A 90 -8.31 -5.72 -12.50
C ALA A 90 -7.70 -5.25 -13.83
N LEU A 91 -7.80 -6.08 -14.88
CA LEU A 91 -7.34 -5.71 -16.21
C LEU A 91 -8.16 -4.56 -16.80
N ALA A 92 -9.48 -4.58 -16.65
CA ALA A 92 -10.35 -3.49 -17.09
C ALA A 92 -10.02 -2.16 -16.39
N ALA A 93 -9.73 -2.19 -15.08
CA ALA A 93 -9.26 -1.00 -14.36
C ALA A 93 -7.90 -0.49 -14.87
N ALA A 94 -6.97 -1.41 -15.17
CA ALA A 94 -5.65 -1.05 -15.69
C ALA A 94 -5.71 -0.38 -17.07
N TYR A 95 -6.63 -0.79 -17.95
CA TYR A 95 -6.85 -0.11 -19.25
C TYR A 95 -7.30 1.35 -19.12
N ARG A 96 -7.73 1.77 -17.92
CA ARG A 96 -8.22 3.11 -17.62
C ARG A 96 -7.31 3.88 -16.67
N ASP A 97 -6.13 3.35 -16.39
CA ASP A 97 -5.18 3.90 -15.40
C ASP A 97 -5.79 4.04 -13.99
N ILE A 98 -6.79 3.22 -13.65
CA ILE A 98 -7.40 3.22 -12.31
C ILE A 98 -6.63 2.23 -11.42
N PRO A 99 -6.08 2.66 -10.28
CA PRO A 99 -5.35 1.78 -9.39
C PRO A 99 -6.24 0.68 -8.82
N VAL A 100 -5.66 -0.51 -8.63
CA VAL A 100 -6.34 -1.68 -8.07
C VAL A 100 -5.70 -2.06 -6.74
N ALA A 101 -6.53 -2.26 -5.71
CA ALA A 101 -6.12 -2.73 -4.39
C ALA A 101 -6.83 -4.04 -4.04
N PHE A 102 -6.07 -5.02 -3.55
CA PHE A 102 -6.61 -6.31 -3.15
C PHE A 102 -6.69 -6.43 -1.62
N HIS A 103 -7.85 -6.83 -1.10
CA HIS A 103 -8.08 -7.03 0.33
C HIS A 103 -8.51 -8.46 0.64
N THR A 104 -7.97 -9.03 1.69
CA THR A 104 -8.37 -10.35 2.19
C THR A 104 -9.70 -10.28 2.94
N PRO A 105 -10.49 -11.36 2.98
CA PRO A 105 -11.71 -11.41 3.78
C PRO A 105 -11.48 -11.03 5.26
N SER A 106 -10.35 -11.47 5.83
CA SER A 106 -9.96 -11.15 7.21
C SER A 106 -9.68 -9.66 7.41
N GLU A 107 -9.06 -8.99 6.42
CA GLU A 107 -8.87 -7.54 6.45
C GLU A 107 -10.20 -6.80 6.38
N VAL A 108 -11.10 -7.21 5.48
CA VAL A 108 -12.43 -6.59 5.37
C VAL A 108 -13.17 -6.71 6.71
N LYS A 109 -13.24 -7.92 7.27
CA LYS A 109 -13.88 -8.17 8.57
C LYS A 109 -13.25 -7.38 9.71
N ALA A 110 -11.93 -7.34 9.79
CA ALA A 110 -11.22 -6.60 10.83
C ALA A 110 -11.43 -5.08 10.70
N ALA A 111 -11.49 -4.54 9.49
CA ALA A 111 -11.69 -3.10 9.27
C ALA A 111 -13.08 -2.64 9.75
N ILE A 112 -14.09 -3.48 9.54
CA ILE A 112 -15.49 -3.16 9.77
C ILE A 112 -15.93 -3.48 11.20
N THR A 113 -15.47 -4.61 11.75
CA THR A 113 -15.97 -5.14 13.02
C THR A 113 -14.94 -5.13 14.15
N GLY A 114 -13.67 -4.83 13.84
CA GLY A 114 -12.54 -5.02 14.76
C GLY A 114 -12.07 -6.48 14.90
N SER A 115 -12.76 -7.45 14.26
CA SER A 115 -12.41 -8.87 14.30
C SER A 115 -12.31 -9.46 12.90
N GLY A 116 -11.21 -10.15 12.58
CA GLY A 116 -11.07 -10.89 11.32
C GLY A 116 -11.98 -12.12 11.20
N ARG A 117 -12.73 -12.47 12.26
CA ARG A 117 -13.55 -13.69 12.34
C ARG A 117 -15.06 -13.42 12.31
N ALA A 118 -15.49 -12.19 12.04
CA ALA A 118 -16.91 -11.84 11.97
C ALA A 118 -17.67 -12.69 10.95
N ASP A 119 -18.93 -13.00 11.29
CA ASP A 119 -19.85 -13.73 10.43
C ASP A 119 -20.59 -12.80 9.44
N LYS A 120 -21.30 -13.39 8.47
CA LYS A 120 -21.99 -12.64 7.42
C LYS A 120 -23.10 -11.74 7.95
N LYS A 121 -23.84 -12.16 8.99
CA LYS A 121 -24.92 -11.36 9.59
C LYS A 121 -24.36 -10.13 10.29
N GLN A 122 -23.27 -10.31 11.03
CA GLN A 122 -22.55 -9.22 11.68
C GLN A 122 -22.01 -8.22 10.65
N MET A 123 -21.42 -8.71 9.56
CA MET A 123 -20.93 -7.86 8.47
C MET A 123 -22.06 -7.02 7.85
N THR A 124 -23.17 -7.66 7.45
CA THR A 124 -24.32 -6.95 6.89
C THR A 124 -24.88 -5.90 7.85
N LEU A 125 -25.02 -6.23 9.14
CA LEU A 125 -25.49 -5.29 10.16
C LEU A 125 -24.56 -4.08 10.28
N MET A 126 -23.26 -4.31 10.32
CA MET A 126 -22.27 -3.24 10.45
C MET A 126 -22.26 -2.35 9.21
N ILE A 127 -22.30 -2.93 8.01
CA ILE A 127 -22.36 -2.15 6.76
C ILE A 127 -23.63 -1.30 6.68
N THR A 128 -24.78 -1.86 7.06
CA THR A 128 -26.04 -1.12 7.14
C THR A 128 -25.91 0.10 8.05
N ARG A 129 -25.28 -0.07 9.23
CA ARG A 129 -25.06 1.03 10.19
C ARG A 129 -24.04 2.06 9.70
N ILE A 130 -22.91 1.61 9.17
CA ILE A 130 -21.81 2.47 8.70
C ILE A 130 -22.28 3.40 7.59
N LEU A 131 -23.11 2.88 6.68
CA LEU A 131 -23.64 3.62 5.53
C LEU A 131 -24.96 4.33 5.84
N GLY A 132 -25.49 4.25 7.07
CA GLY A 132 -26.75 4.89 7.46
C GLY A 132 -27.98 4.37 6.70
N LEU A 133 -27.95 3.12 6.23
CA LEU A 133 -29.02 2.54 5.43
C LEU A 133 -30.21 2.15 6.32
N GLN A 134 -31.44 2.43 5.86
CA GLN A 134 -32.67 2.06 6.58
C GLN A 134 -32.94 0.55 6.56
N LYS A 135 -32.40 -0.14 5.55
CA LYS A 135 -32.54 -1.59 5.36
C LYS A 135 -31.19 -2.19 4.98
N PRO A 136 -30.98 -3.48 5.25
CA PRO A 136 -29.80 -4.19 4.75
C PRO A 136 -29.62 -4.02 3.23
N PRO A 137 -28.37 -3.89 2.73
CA PRO A 137 -28.09 -3.88 1.30
C PRO A 137 -28.66 -5.13 0.62
N SER A 138 -29.29 -4.93 -0.54
CA SER A 138 -29.84 -5.99 -1.37
C SER A 138 -29.40 -5.74 -2.82
N PRO A 139 -28.94 -6.76 -3.57
CA PRO A 139 -28.87 -8.18 -3.21
C PRO A 139 -27.80 -8.48 -2.15
N ALA A 140 -27.78 -9.70 -1.60
CA ALA A 140 -26.86 -10.06 -0.51
C ALA A 140 -25.36 -9.83 -0.82
N ASP A 141 -24.92 -9.89 -2.09
CA ASP A 141 -23.52 -9.63 -2.47
C ASP A 141 -23.19 -8.13 -2.53
N ALA A 142 -24.21 -7.26 -2.58
CA ALA A 142 -24.01 -5.82 -2.48
C ALA A 142 -23.36 -5.44 -1.14
N ALA A 143 -23.69 -6.18 -0.06
CA ALA A 143 -23.07 -5.95 1.24
C ALA A 143 -21.57 -6.27 1.25
N ASP A 144 -21.15 -7.32 0.54
CA ASP A 144 -19.75 -7.76 0.47
C ASP A 144 -18.92 -6.78 -0.39
N ALA A 145 -19.47 -6.34 -1.53
CA ALA A 145 -18.86 -5.29 -2.36
C ALA A 145 -18.76 -3.94 -1.63
N LEU A 146 -19.82 -3.50 -0.94
CA LEU A 146 -19.79 -2.29 -0.09
C LEU A 146 -18.75 -2.42 1.03
N ALA A 147 -18.64 -3.60 1.64
CA ALA A 147 -17.66 -3.85 2.69
C ALA A 147 -16.22 -3.72 2.18
N LEU A 148 -15.93 -4.21 0.98
CA LEU A 148 -14.63 -4.05 0.34
C LEU A 148 -14.29 -2.58 0.08
N ALA A 149 -15.24 -1.83 -0.46
CA ALA A 149 -15.06 -0.41 -0.72
C ALA A 149 -14.80 0.39 0.57
N VAL A 150 -15.60 0.14 1.62
CA VAL A 150 -15.43 0.76 2.94
C VAL A 150 -14.08 0.37 3.56
N CYS A 151 -13.72 -0.92 3.51
CA CYS A 151 -12.44 -1.42 4.01
C CYS A 151 -11.27 -0.68 3.36
N HIS A 152 -11.27 -0.57 2.04
CA HIS A 152 -10.23 0.16 1.33
C HIS A 152 -10.18 1.62 1.76
N SER A 153 -11.32 2.30 1.81
CA SER A 153 -11.37 3.73 2.16
C SER A 153 -10.82 4.04 3.56
N TRP A 154 -11.01 3.14 4.53
CA TRP A 154 -10.50 3.33 5.88
C TRP A 154 -9.03 2.92 6.04
N ARG A 155 -8.56 1.97 5.20
CA ARG A 155 -7.16 1.52 5.24
C ARG A 155 -6.22 2.36 4.38
N ALA A 156 -6.69 2.93 3.27
CA ALA A 156 -5.86 3.70 2.34
C ALA A 156 -5.17 4.91 3.00
N PRO A 157 -5.85 5.72 3.86
CA PRO A 157 -5.17 6.79 4.60
C PRO A 157 -4.12 6.26 5.58
N MET A 158 -4.34 5.10 6.20
CA MET A 158 -3.34 4.47 7.08
C MET A 158 -2.12 3.99 6.28
N GLN A 159 -2.32 3.35 5.13
CA GLN A 159 -1.22 2.89 4.27
C GLN A 159 -0.41 4.05 3.70
N GLY A 160 -1.06 5.16 3.31
CA GLY A 160 -0.40 6.40 2.90
C GLY A 160 0.41 7.04 4.04
N ARG A 161 -0.10 7.01 5.27
CA ARG A 161 0.64 7.54 6.44
C ARG A 161 1.83 6.66 6.82
N VAL A 162 1.67 5.34 6.82
CA VAL A 162 2.75 4.40 7.12
C VAL A 162 3.87 4.51 6.08
N SER A 163 3.54 4.53 4.79
CA SER A 163 4.54 4.71 3.72
C SER A 163 5.24 6.09 3.79
N ALA A 164 4.52 7.15 4.12
CA ALA A 164 5.11 8.48 4.32
C ALA A 164 6.06 8.52 5.54
N LEU A 165 5.68 7.85 6.64
CA LEU A 165 6.51 7.66 7.83
C LEU A 165 7.77 6.85 7.50
N ASP A 166 7.64 5.72 6.82
CA ASP A 166 8.77 4.89 6.40
C ASP A 166 9.74 5.69 5.53
N ALA A 167 9.22 6.43 4.55
CA ALA A 167 10.03 7.29 3.70
C ALA A 167 10.74 8.40 4.50
N GLN A 168 10.08 8.96 5.52
CA GLN A 168 10.68 9.97 6.40
C GLN A 168 11.77 9.38 7.30
N VAL A 169 11.56 8.16 7.82
CA VAL A 169 12.54 7.42 8.60
C VAL A 169 13.76 7.08 7.73
N SER A 170 13.56 6.57 6.51
CA SER A 170 14.65 6.27 5.58
C SER A 170 15.48 7.52 5.25
N ARG A 171 14.82 8.66 4.95
CA ARG A 171 15.50 9.94 4.72
C ARG A 171 16.28 10.41 5.94
N SER A 172 15.72 10.27 7.14
CA SER A 172 16.36 10.68 8.39
C SER A 172 17.58 9.81 8.70
N ARG A 173 17.49 8.49 8.46
CA ARG A 173 18.59 7.55 8.66
C ARG A 173 19.74 7.83 7.70
N ALA A 174 19.45 8.03 6.42
CA ALA A 174 20.46 8.40 5.42
C ALA A 174 21.17 9.72 5.77
N GLY A 175 20.42 10.73 6.24
CA GLY A 175 20.98 12.00 6.70
C GLY A 175 21.87 11.85 7.94
N PHE A 176 21.51 10.97 8.89
CA PHE A 176 22.33 10.69 10.07
C PHE A 176 23.63 9.94 9.69
N GLU A 177 23.52 8.90 8.87
CA GLU A 177 24.68 8.13 8.36
C GLU A 177 25.66 9.06 7.63
N ALA A 178 25.17 9.96 6.77
CA ALA A 178 26.00 10.94 6.07
C ALA A 178 26.72 11.91 7.03
N LYS A 179 26.03 12.39 8.08
CA LYS A 179 26.65 13.26 9.11
C LYS A 179 27.73 12.54 9.90
N VAL A 180 27.50 11.27 10.27
CA VAL A 180 28.49 10.46 10.99
C VAL A 180 29.71 10.19 10.11
N ALA A 181 29.51 9.86 8.83
CA ALA A 181 30.60 9.68 7.88
C ALA A 181 31.43 10.95 7.71
N ALA A 182 30.79 12.11 7.55
CA ALA A 182 31.46 13.40 7.45
C ALA A 182 32.26 13.73 8.72
N ALA A 183 31.68 13.54 9.91
CA ALA A 183 32.37 13.80 11.18
C ALA A 183 33.62 12.92 11.35
N ARG A 184 33.53 11.63 10.96
CA ARG A 184 34.68 10.71 10.97
C ARG A 184 35.76 11.12 9.99
N ALA A 185 35.39 11.56 8.79
CA ALA A 185 36.35 12.04 7.79
C ALA A 185 37.07 13.30 8.26
N THR A 186 36.36 14.26 8.87
CA THR A 186 36.96 15.47 9.45
C THR A 186 37.92 15.12 10.59
N ALA A 187 37.52 14.23 11.52
CA ALA A 187 38.38 13.80 12.61
C ALA A 187 39.65 13.10 12.11
N ALA A 188 39.55 12.27 11.06
CA ALA A 188 40.71 11.64 10.43
C ALA A 188 41.65 12.66 9.78
N ALA A 189 41.11 13.65 9.07
CA ALA A 189 41.88 14.72 8.44
C ALA A 189 42.57 15.63 9.47
N ASP A 190 41.93 15.93 10.60
CA ASP A 190 42.53 16.70 11.69
C ASP A 190 43.63 15.91 12.40
N HIS A 191 43.44 14.60 12.60
CA HIS A 191 44.46 13.73 13.15
C HIS A 191 45.70 13.66 12.25
N ASP A 192 45.52 13.51 10.94
CA ASP A 192 46.61 13.43 9.97
C ASP A 192 47.38 14.77 9.84
N ARG A 193 46.66 15.90 9.83
CA ARG A 193 47.27 17.24 9.90
C ARG A 193 48.11 17.44 11.15
N GLY A 194 47.59 17.04 12.32
CA GLY A 194 48.32 17.11 13.59
C GLY A 194 49.61 16.30 13.58
N ARG A 195 49.57 15.10 12.98
CA ARG A 195 50.75 14.24 12.82
C ARG A 195 51.79 14.85 11.88
N ALA A 196 51.38 15.40 10.74
CA ALA A 196 52.28 16.08 9.81
C ALA A 196 52.98 17.28 10.46
N THR A 197 52.24 18.13 11.17
CA THR A 197 52.82 19.29 11.89
C THR A 197 53.83 18.88 12.96
N THR A 198 53.59 17.76 13.64
CA THR A 198 54.51 17.26 14.68
C THR A 198 55.82 16.78 14.07
N VAL A 199 55.75 16.03 12.96
CA VAL A 199 56.94 15.54 12.23
C VAL A 199 57.77 16.70 11.67
N ASP A 200 57.13 17.74 11.12
CA ASP A 200 57.84 18.91 10.60
C ASP A 200 58.52 19.72 11.72
N GLN A 201 57.88 19.86 12.89
CA GLN A 201 58.49 20.50 14.05
C GLN A 201 59.68 19.69 14.60
N GLU A 202 59.60 18.36 14.63
CA GLU A 202 60.69 17.50 15.05
C GLU A 202 61.89 17.56 14.08
N ARG A 203 61.62 17.56 12.77
CA ARG A 203 62.65 17.75 11.73
C ARG A 203 63.34 19.10 11.85
N ALA A 204 62.59 20.18 12.04
CA ALA A 204 63.14 21.52 12.25
C ALA A 204 64.02 21.60 13.51
N ARG A 205 63.57 20.99 14.62
CA ARG A 205 64.35 20.90 15.87
C ARG A 205 65.61 20.04 15.73
N ALA A 206 65.57 18.99 14.93
CA ALA A 206 66.74 18.15 14.64
C ALA A 206 67.78 18.90 13.78
N ALA A 207 67.34 19.63 12.75
CA ALA A 207 68.21 20.45 11.92
C ALA A 207 68.91 21.56 12.73
N ALA A 208 68.18 22.23 13.63
CA ALA A 208 68.75 23.24 14.53
C ALA A 208 69.83 22.65 15.48
N ARG A 209 69.61 21.42 15.98
CA ARG A 209 70.59 20.71 16.84
C ARG A 209 71.82 20.23 16.06
N GLY A 210 71.66 19.84 14.80
CA GLY A 210 72.78 19.50 13.91
C GLY A 210 73.68 20.70 13.62
N MET A 211 73.10 21.88 13.42
CA MET A 211 73.83 23.12 13.12
C MET A 211 74.57 23.71 14.34
N ALA A 212 74.14 23.37 15.56
CA ALA A 212 74.85 23.73 16.79
C ALA A 212 76.10 22.84 17.03
N ARG A 213 76.08 21.57 16.59
CA ARG A 213 77.21 20.64 16.76
C ARG A 213 78.40 20.93 15.84
N THR A 214 78.16 21.51 14.66
CA THR A 214 79.25 21.88 13.72
C THR A 214 80.01 23.14 14.12
N LYS A 215 79.53 23.91 15.10
CA LYS A 215 80.25 25.10 15.63
C LYS A 215 81.18 24.81 16.82
N GLY A 216 81.27 23.55 17.27
CA GLY A 216 82.05 23.14 18.44
C GLY A 216 83.24 22.23 18.13
N VAL A 217 84.10 22.60 17.17
CA VAL A 217 85.49 22.10 17.12
C VAL A 217 86.38 23.26 16.73
N ARG A 218 87.13 23.80 17.69
CA ARG A 218 88.31 24.62 17.45
C ARG A 218 89.34 24.26 18.52
N TRP A 219 90.54 23.96 18.01
CA TRP A 219 91.75 23.45 18.64
C TRP A 219 92.11 24.11 19.96
#